data_AF-A0A1Z5HB57-F1
#
_entry.id   AF-A0A1Z5HB57-F1
#
_cell.length_a   1.000
_cell.length_b   1.000
_cell.length_c   1.000
_cell.angle_alpha   90.00
_cell.angle_beta   90.00
_cell.angle_gamma   90.00
#
_symmetry.space_group_name_H-M   'P 1'
#
loop_
_entity.id
_entity.type
_entity.pdbx_description
1 polymer ?
#
loop_
_entity_poly.entity_id
_entity_poly.type
_entity_poly.pdbx_seq_one_letter_code
_entity_poly.pdbx_strand_id
1 'polypeptide(L)'
;MEGAALSDKQCLCKNPHGEFNVKPLQKIEMNLFRAVPLISQPENHLISGQIWQQKYKVDESEISNYLDTPESLWGSDNKVIYAQIESKTIDIHQSLYLIQASNLCLCKDDDNRRAIFNYAGIEYNLPVTDPNFEKQRVEPKNQQILCVSLGEKYDPAGGNNYSCYKIVATIL
;
A
#
# COMPACT_ATOMS: atom_id res chain seq x y z
N MET A 1 12.23 6.24 -20.71
CA MET A 1 12.22 5.44 -19.49
C MET A 1 10.77 5.29 -19.08
N GLU A 2 10.23 4.08 -19.23
CA GLU A 2 8.93 3.72 -18.65
C GLU A 2 9.12 3.47 -17.15
N GLY A 3 8.08 3.73 -16.35
CA GLY A 3 8.13 3.52 -14.91
C GLY A 3 8.23 2.03 -14.58
N ALA A 4 8.91 1.71 -13.49
CA ALA A 4 8.98 0.37 -12.91
C ALA A 4 9.07 0.50 -11.38
N ALA A 5 8.90 -0.62 -10.68
CA ALA A 5 9.14 -0.68 -9.24
C ALA A 5 10.54 -0.14 -8.91
N LEU A 6 10.64 0.62 -7.81
CA LEU A 6 11.91 1.16 -7.34
C LEU A 6 12.79 0.03 -6.81
N SER A 7 14.08 0.07 -7.13
CA SER A 7 15.08 -0.79 -6.51
C SER A 7 15.39 -0.33 -5.07
N ASP A 8 15.90 -1.24 -4.24
CA ASP A 8 16.34 -0.91 -2.87
C ASP A 8 17.29 0.30 -2.83
N LYS A 9 18.20 0.39 -3.81
CA LYS A 9 19.15 1.51 -3.94
C LYS A 9 18.46 2.85 -4.21
N GLN A 10 17.34 2.84 -4.94
CA GLN A 10 16.55 4.03 -5.21
C GLN A 10 15.70 4.45 -3.99
N CYS A 11 15.41 3.50 -3.09
CA CYS A 11 14.65 3.72 -1.85
C CYS A 11 15.54 4.11 -0.66
N LEU A 12 16.79 4.51 -0.89
CA LEU A 12 17.66 5.03 0.15
C LEU A 12 17.36 6.50 0.45
N CYS A 13 17.41 6.83 1.74
CA CYS A 13 17.36 8.20 2.23
C CYS A 13 18.67 8.56 2.96
N LYS A 14 19.05 9.83 2.88
CA LYS A 14 20.24 10.39 3.53
C LYS A 14 19.87 11.17 4.78
N ASN A 15 20.68 11.02 5.82
CA ASN A 15 20.68 11.85 7.02
C ASN A 15 22.16 12.13 7.46
N PRO A 16 22.43 12.89 8.53
CA PRO A 16 23.80 13.19 8.98
C PRO A 16 24.68 11.97 9.31
N HIS A 17 24.07 10.80 9.51
CA HIS A 17 24.76 9.54 9.85
C HIS A 17 25.03 8.63 8.66
N GLY A 18 24.57 8.99 7.44
CA GLY A 18 24.78 8.20 6.23
C GLY A 18 23.51 7.98 5.40
N GLU A 19 23.53 6.94 4.59
CA GLU A 19 22.42 6.51 3.74
C GLU A 19 21.78 5.24 4.30
N PHE A 20 20.46 5.21 4.38
CA PHE A 20 19.69 4.14 5.01
C PHE A 20 18.41 3.86 4.24
N ASN A 21 17.91 2.63 4.32
CA ASN A 21 16.57 2.29 3.84
C ASN A 21 15.52 3.14 4.56
N VAL A 22 14.53 3.60 3.79
CA VAL A 22 13.32 4.18 4.37
C VAL A 22 12.58 3.16 5.23
N LYS A 23 11.94 3.65 6.29
CA LYS A 23 11.16 2.87 7.24
C LYS A 23 9.78 3.48 7.40
N PRO A 24 8.76 2.69 7.78
CA PRO A 24 7.46 3.23 8.15
C PRO A 24 7.59 4.36 9.18
N LEU A 25 6.66 5.33 9.11
CA LEU A 25 6.62 6.52 9.97
C LEU A 25 7.85 7.44 9.86
N GLN A 26 8.57 7.42 8.74
CA GLN A 26 9.58 8.43 8.42
C GLN A 26 9.03 9.43 7.41
N LYS A 27 9.26 10.72 7.66
CA LYS A 27 9.04 11.76 6.65
C LYS A 27 10.33 11.95 5.85
N ILE A 28 10.19 11.76 4.55
CA ILE A 28 11.24 11.99 3.58
C ILE A 28 10.84 13.13 2.66
N GLU A 29 11.84 13.84 2.15
CA GLU A 29 11.72 14.76 1.04
C GLU A 29 12.33 14.10 -0.19
N MET A 30 11.58 14.06 -1.28
CA MET A 30 11.98 13.46 -2.54
C MET A 30 11.55 14.35 -3.69
N ASN A 31 12.29 14.27 -4.81
CA ASN A 31 11.96 15.00 -6.01
C ASN A 31 11.26 14.09 -7.02
N LEU A 32 10.01 14.44 -7.32
CA LEU A 32 9.22 13.83 -8.38
C LEU A 32 9.56 14.55 -9.70
N PHE A 33 9.91 13.77 -10.72
CA PHE A 33 10.34 14.32 -12.01
C PHE A 33 9.14 14.62 -12.93
N ARG A 34 8.27 13.63 -13.15
CA ARG A 34 7.03 13.81 -13.93
C ARG A 34 5.99 12.77 -13.55
N ALA A 35 4.71 13.14 -13.68
CA ALA A 35 3.60 12.20 -13.56
C ALA A 35 3.64 11.17 -14.71
N VAL A 36 3.39 9.91 -14.37
CA VAL A 36 3.24 8.78 -15.31
C VAL A 36 2.07 7.91 -14.83
N PRO A 37 0.83 8.45 -14.86
CA PRO A 37 -0.33 7.80 -14.28
C PRO A 37 -0.69 6.52 -15.03
N LEU A 38 -1.16 5.51 -14.30
CA LEU A 38 -1.90 4.38 -14.84
C LEU A 38 -3.38 4.52 -14.45
N ILE A 39 -4.30 3.90 -15.21
CA ILE A 39 -5.73 4.00 -14.89
C ILE A 39 -6.09 3.41 -13.51
N SER A 40 -5.28 2.48 -13.01
CA SER A 40 -5.43 1.88 -11.68
C SER A 40 -4.51 2.51 -10.61
N GLN A 41 -3.60 3.42 -11.01
CA GLN A 41 -2.60 4.08 -10.16
C GLN A 41 -2.37 5.51 -10.67
N PRO A 42 -3.37 6.39 -10.55
CA PRO A 42 -3.33 7.74 -11.11
C PRO A 42 -2.24 8.62 -10.48
N GLU A 43 -1.79 8.30 -9.27
CA GLU A 43 -0.77 9.04 -8.54
C GLU A 43 0.68 8.70 -8.93
N ASN A 44 0.89 7.79 -9.88
CA ASN A 44 2.24 7.35 -10.26
C ASN A 44 3.09 8.49 -10.82
N HIS A 45 4.34 8.58 -10.34
CA HIS A 45 5.34 9.54 -10.78
C HIS A 45 6.69 8.84 -10.99
N LEU A 46 7.46 9.31 -11.99
CA LEU A 46 8.88 9.00 -12.04
C LEU A 46 9.60 9.83 -10.99
N ILE A 47 10.40 9.18 -10.15
CA ILE A 47 11.32 9.87 -9.27
C ILE A 47 12.51 10.42 -10.07
N SER A 48 13.12 11.48 -9.54
CA SER A 48 14.45 11.89 -10.00
C SER A 48 15.53 10.88 -9.53
N GLY A 49 16.74 10.96 -10.11
CA GLY A 49 17.90 10.19 -9.63
C GLY A 49 18.55 10.73 -8.35
N GLN A 50 17.91 11.69 -7.67
CA GLN A 50 18.46 12.28 -6.45
C GLN A 50 18.11 11.44 -5.21
N ILE A 51 19.07 11.35 -4.29
CA ILE A 51 18.89 10.63 -3.02
C ILE A 51 17.89 11.40 -2.14
N TRP A 52 16.92 10.68 -1.59
CA TRP A 52 15.89 11.25 -0.73
C TRP A 52 16.50 11.79 0.57
N GLN A 53 15.92 12.83 1.14
CA GLN A 53 16.40 13.42 2.39
C GLN A 53 15.47 13.04 3.53
N GLN A 54 15.98 12.36 4.56
CA GLN A 54 15.20 12.11 5.77
C GLN A 54 15.06 13.43 6.53
N LYS A 55 13.82 13.81 6.88
CA LYS A 55 13.55 15.05 7.63
C LYS A 55 13.30 14.77 9.10
N TYR A 56 12.28 13.98 9.41
CA TYR A 56 11.89 13.65 10.79
C TYR A 56 11.06 12.37 10.84
N LYS A 57 10.71 11.94 12.05
CA LYS A 57 9.86 10.77 12.31
C LYS A 57 8.43 11.26 12.60
N VAL A 58 7.44 10.51 12.15
CA VAL A 58 6.03 10.67 12.54
C VAL A 58 5.84 9.93 13.85
N ASP A 59 5.32 10.63 14.86
CA ASP A 59 4.96 9.99 16.12
C ASP A 59 3.65 9.21 15.98
N GLU A 60 3.49 8.14 16.76
CA GLU A 60 2.30 7.29 16.70
C GLU A 60 1.01 8.08 16.97
N SER A 61 1.07 9.10 17.83
CA SER A 61 -0.04 10.02 18.12
C SER A 61 -0.43 10.91 16.93
N GLU A 62 0.42 11.05 15.93
CA GLU A 62 0.15 11.86 14.74
C GLU A 62 -0.47 11.05 13.60
N ILE A 63 -0.44 9.71 13.66
CA ILE A 63 -0.87 8.83 12.56
C ILE A 63 -2.32 9.11 12.14
N SER A 64 -3.19 9.41 13.10
CA SER A 64 -4.60 9.74 12.86
C SER A 64 -4.79 10.93 11.91
N ASN A 65 -3.84 11.84 11.83
CA ASN A 65 -3.89 13.01 10.94
C ASN A 65 -3.59 12.66 9.47
N TYR A 66 -3.14 11.44 9.19
CA TYR A 66 -2.81 10.96 7.84
C TYR A 66 -3.76 9.88 7.35
N LEU A 67 -4.82 9.55 8.11
CA LEU A 67 -5.75 8.52 7.73
C LEU A 67 -6.63 8.95 6.56
N ASP A 68 -6.68 8.10 5.55
CA ASP A 68 -7.68 8.14 4.51
C ASP A 68 -9.02 7.59 5.02
N THR A 69 -10.11 8.11 4.47
CA THR A 69 -11.48 7.73 4.83
C THR A 69 -12.35 7.38 3.62
N PRO A 70 -11.90 6.53 2.67
CA PRO A 70 -12.74 6.10 1.56
C PRO A 70 -13.97 5.31 2.05
N GLU A 71 -15.07 5.37 1.31
CA GLU A 71 -16.29 4.60 1.62
C GLU A 71 -16.08 3.09 1.53
N SER A 72 -15.08 2.65 0.75
CA SER A 72 -14.63 1.26 0.65
C SER A 72 -13.21 1.20 0.11
N LEU A 73 -12.55 0.06 0.27
CA LEU A 73 -11.25 -0.21 -0.36
C LEU A 73 -11.48 -0.65 -1.81
N TRP A 74 -12.03 0.21 -2.66
CA TRP A 74 -12.42 -0.09 -4.06
C TRP A 74 -13.43 -1.25 -4.17
N GLY A 75 -14.53 -1.18 -3.42
CA GLY A 75 -15.55 -2.23 -3.32
C GLY A 75 -15.25 -3.28 -2.25
N SER A 76 -16.04 -4.37 -2.24
CA SER A 76 -16.03 -5.37 -1.16
C SER A 76 -15.19 -6.62 -1.42
N ASP A 77 -14.87 -6.93 -2.68
CA ASP A 77 -14.08 -8.11 -3.02
C ASP A 77 -12.58 -7.88 -2.73
N ASN A 78 -11.75 -8.93 -2.82
CA ASN A 78 -10.29 -8.84 -2.65
C ASN A 78 -9.56 -8.27 -3.88
N LYS A 79 -10.30 -7.93 -4.94
CA LYS A 79 -9.79 -7.44 -6.22
C LYS A 79 -10.79 -6.52 -6.90
N VAL A 80 -10.32 -5.81 -7.92
CA VAL A 80 -11.13 -5.03 -8.86
C VAL A 80 -10.93 -5.62 -10.25
N ILE A 81 -12.01 -5.92 -10.97
CA ILE A 81 -11.90 -6.44 -12.34
C ILE A 81 -11.39 -5.30 -13.24
N TYR A 82 -10.30 -5.52 -13.96
CA TYR A 82 -9.61 -4.44 -14.69
C TYR A 82 -10.50 -3.79 -15.76
N ALA A 83 -11.34 -4.58 -16.44
CA ALA A 83 -12.29 -4.08 -17.44
C ALA A 83 -13.33 -3.10 -16.84
N GLN A 84 -13.64 -3.19 -15.54
CA GLN A 84 -14.51 -2.23 -14.86
C GLN A 84 -13.83 -0.87 -14.67
N ILE A 85 -12.51 -0.86 -14.50
CA ILE A 85 -11.68 0.36 -14.46
C ILE A 85 -11.59 0.97 -15.86
N GLU A 86 -11.31 0.15 -16.88
CA GLU A 86 -11.22 0.60 -18.29
C GLU A 86 -12.53 1.23 -18.79
N SER A 87 -13.67 0.63 -18.41
CA SER A 87 -15.01 1.14 -18.74
C SER A 87 -15.47 2.30 -17.85
N LYS A 88 -14.66 2.72 -16.86
CA LYS A 88 -15.01 3.75 -15.85
C LYS A 88 -16.27 3.41 -15.03
N THR A 89 -16.63 2.13 -14.97
CA THR A 89 -17.66 1.65 -14.03
C THR A 89 -17.18 1.80 -12.59
N ILE A 90 -15.87 1.61 -12.37
CA ILE A 90 -15.19 1.89 -11.09
C ILE A 90 -14.14 2.95 -11.39
N ASP A 91 -14.24 4.10 -10.74
CA ASP A 91 -13.23 5.15 -10.82
C ASP A 91 -12.18 4.95 -9.71
N ILE A 92 -10.91 5.04 -10.08
CA ILE A 92 -9.78 4.88 -9.15
C ILE A 92 -9.12 6.23 -8.99
N HIS A 93 -9.33 6.87 -7.84
CA HIS A 93 -8.73 8.18 -7.52
C HIS A 93 -7.34 8.09 -6.89
N GLN A 94 -7.05 6.97 -6.24
CA GLN A 94 -5.74 6.60 -5.69
C GLN A 94 -5.68 5.08 -5.53
N SER A 95 -4.47 4.54 -5.51
CA SER A 95 -4.16 3.12 -5.38
C SER A 95 -3.58 2.73 -4.02
N LEU A 96 -3.43 3.69 -3.11
CA LEU A 96 -2.93 3.47 -1.76
C LEU A 96 -3.82 4.20 -0.75
N TYR A 97 -4.17 3.49 0.33
CA TYR A 97 -4.89 4.06 1.47
C TYR A 97 -4.20 3.71 2.78
N LEU A 98 -4.07 4.69 3.66
CA LEU A 98 -3.75 4.48 5.07
C LEU A 98 -5.05 4.54 5.88
N ILE A 99 -5.55 3.41 6.36
CA ILE A 99 -6.84 3.36 7.05
C ILE A 99 -6.72 2.91 8.50
N GLN A 100 -7.71 3.25 9.30
CA GLN A 100 -7.96 2.59 10.58
C GLN A 100 -9.02 1.50 10.41
N ALA A 101 -8.60 0.25 10.53
CA ALA A 101 -9.43 -0.94 10.53
C ALA A 101 -9.90 -1.30 11.95
N SER A 102 -10.95 -2.11 12.03
CA SER A 102 -11.43 -2.72 13.27
C SER A 102 -11.38 -4.24 13.15
N ASN A 103 -11.37 -4.93 14.31
CA ASN A 103 -11.37 -6.39 14.37
C ASN A 103 -10.27 -7.07 13.52
N LEU A 104 -9.07 -6.47 13.46
CA LEU A 104 -7.95 -7.05 12.72
C LEU A 104 -7.52 -8.38 13.33
N CYS A 105 -7.49 -9.40 12.48
CA CYS A 105 -6.96 -10.73 12.74
C CYS A 105 -5.92 -11.09 11.68
N LEU A 106 -4.74 -11.53 12.13
CA LEU A 106 -3.65 -11.96 11.25
C LEU A 106 -3.53 -13.48 11.30
N CYS A 107 -3.66 -14.14 10.15
CA CYS A 107 -3.60 -15.60 10.06
C CYS A 107 -2.78 -16.07 8.85
N LYS A 108 -2.46 -17.37 8.84
CA LYS A 108 -1.87 -18.05 7.68
C LYS A 108 -2.86 -19.08 7.17
N ASP A 109 -3.08 -19.08 5.87
CA ASP A 109 -3.92 -20.05 5.16
C ASP A 109 -3.06 -20.72 4.07
N ASP A 110 -2.77 -22.00 4.22
CA ASP A 110 -1.89 -22.78 3.32
C ASP A 110 -0.62 -21.99 2.89
N ASP A 111 0.16 -21.55 3.89
CA ASP A 111 1.36 -20.68 3.77
C ASP A 111 1.15 -19.24 3.28
N ASN A 112 -0.08 -18.85 2.92
CA ASN A 112 -0.39 -17.47 2.54
C ASN A 112 -0.71 -16.62 3.77
N ARG A 113 -0.05 -15.46 3.88
CA ARG A 113 -0.29 -14.47 4.95
C ARG A 113 -1.58 -13.71 4.68
N ARG A 114 -2.49 -13.66 5.64
CA ARG A 114 -3.81 -13.03 5.52
C ARG A 114 -4.07 -12.04 6.66
N ALA A 115 -4.75 -10.96 6.32
CA ALA A 115 -5.35 -10.02 7.26
C ALA A 115 -6.86 -10.02 7.04
N ILE A 116 -7.59 -10.36 8.10
CA ILE A 116 -9.06 -10.31 8.14
C ILE A 116 -9.43 -9.14 9.04
N PHE A 117 -10.23 -8.19 8.54
CA PHE A 117 -10.57 -6.99 9.28
C PHE A 117 -11.86 -6.34 8.76
N ASN A 118 -12.43 -5.44 9.56
CA ASN A 118 -13.60 -4.66 9.18
C ASN A 118 -13.21 -3.21 8.90
N TYR A 119 -13.69 -2.68 7.79
CA TYR A 119 -13.55 -1.27 7.43
C TYR A 119 -14.83 -0.77 6.74
N ALA A 120 -15.33 0.40 7.15
CA ALA A 120 -16.56 0.99 6.60
C ALA A 120 -17.77 0.02 6.55
N GLY A 121 -17.87 -0.91 7.51
CA GLY A 121 -18.94 -1.92 7.57
C GLY A 121 -18.74 -3.12 6.65
N ILE A 122 -17.62 -3.23 5.95
CA ILE A 122 -17.27 -4.33 5.06
C ILE A 122 -16.17 -5.17 5.72
N GLU A 123 -16.37 -6.50 5.75
CA GLU A 123 -15.33 -7.45 6.13
C GLU A 123 -14.41 -7.72 4.94
N TYR A 124 -13.12 -7.49 5.14
CA TYR A 124 -12.07 -7.75 4.17
C TYR A 124 -11.22 -8.92 4.63
N ASN A 125 -10.90 -9.80 3.69
CA ASN A 125 -9.86 -10.81 3.85
C ASN A 125 -8.85 -10.59 2.72
N LEU A 126 -7.69 -10.03 3.05
CA LEU A 126 -6.67 -9.61 2.07
C LEU A 126 -5.33 -10.32 2.31
N PRO A 127 -4.55 -10.59 1.24
CA PRO A 127 -3.17 -11.03 1.38
C PRO A 127 -2.31 -9.93 2.02
N VAL A 128 -1.26 -10.35 2.73
CA VAL A 128 -0.33 -9.44 3.43
C VAL A 128 1.08 -9.59 2.91
N THR A 129 1.70 -8.48 2.50
CA THR A 129 3.10 -8.44 2.03
C THR A 129 4.05 -7.80 3.03
N ASP A 130 3.56 -7.38 4.19
CA ASP A 130 4.39 -6.77 5.24
C ASP A 130 5.56 -7.71 5.63
N PRO A 131 6.83 -7.25 5.52
CA PRO A 131 7.99 -8.06 5.89
C PRO A 131 8.03 -8.44 7.38
N ASN A 132 7.35 -7.68 8.23
CA ASN A 132 7.28 -7.90 9.68
C ASN A 132 6.06 -8.74 10.11
N PHE A 133 5.29 -9.33 9.18
CA PHE A 133 4.05 -10.06 9.47
C PHE A 133 4.14 -11.02 10.67
N GLU A 134 5.19 -11.84 10.76
CA GLU A 134 5.35 -12.79 11.87
C GLU A 134 5.43 -12.08 13.23
N LYS A 135 6.12 -10.95 13.28
CA LYS A 135 6.24 -10.14 14.49
C LYS A 135 4.89 -9.51 14.84
N GLN A 136 4.19 -8.93 13.87
CA GLN A 136 2.87 -8.33 14.07
C GLN A 136 1.84 -9.35 14.58
N ARG A 137 1.96 -10.61 14.15
CA ARG A 137 1.08 -11.70 14.57
C ARG A 137 1.30 -12.12 16.03
N VAL A 138 2.55 -12.08 16.53
CA VAL A 138 2.90 -12.49 17.90
C VAL A 138 2.73 -11.34 18.90
N GLU A 139 3.03 -10.11 18.48
CA GLU A 139 2.99 -8.91 19.32
C GLU A 139 2.09 -7.84 18.68
N PRO A 140 0.76 -8.02 18.66
CA PRO A 140 -0.15 -7.04 18.08
C PRO A 140 -0.20 -5.78 18.95
N LYS A 141 0.58 -4.76 18.59
CA LYS A 141 0.68 -3.47 19.33
C LYS A 141 -0.55 -2.54 19.21
N ASN A 142 -1.78 -3.06 19.21
CA ASN A 142 -2.99 -2.28 18.84
C ASN A 142 -2.94 -1.75 17.39
N GLN A 143 -2.47 -2.59 16.47
CA GLN A 143 -2.12 -2.22 15.10
C GLN A 143 -3.33 -2.22 14.16
N GLN A 144 -4.24 -1.29 14.42
CA GLN A 144 -5.45 -1.11 13.61
C GLN A 144 -5.17 -0.27 12.36
N ILE A 145 -3.95 0.25 12.18
CA ILE A 145 -3.62 1.09 11.05
C ILE A 145 -3.01 0.23 9.94
N LEU A 146 -3.68 0.18 8.80
CA LEU A 146 -3.29 -0.61 7.64
C LEU A 146 -2.98 0.32 6.46
N CYS A 147 -1.82 0.10 5.84
CA CYS A 147 -1.55 0.59 4.51
C CYS A 147 -2.04 -0.46 3.51
N VAL A 148 -3.11 -0.16 2.79
CA VAL A 148 -3.74 -1.04 1.79
C VAL A 148 -3.44 -0.52 0.39
N SER A 149 -2.94 -1.40 -0.47
CA SER A 149 -2.56 -1.11 -1.85
C SER A 149 -3.47 -1.83 -2.84
N LEU A 150 -3.75 -1.18 -3.97
CA LEU A 150 -4.32 -1.77 -5.17
C LEU A 150 -3.19 -2.10 -6.15
N GLY A 151 -2.96 -3.39 -6.36
CA GLY A 151 -1.90 -3.89 -7.24
C GLY A 151 -2.12 -3.57 -8.71
N GLU A 152 -1.07 -3.79 -9.49
CA GLU A 152 -1.08 -3.61 -10.94
C GLU A 152 -2.04 -4.59 -11.65
N LYS A 153 -2.28 -4.34 -12.93
CA LYS A 153 -3.03 -5.25 -13.81
C LYS A 153 -2.37 -6.63 -13.82
N TYR A 154 -3.07 -7.63 -13.28
CA TYR A 154 -2.55 -9.00 -13.17
C TYR A 154 -3.55 -10.04 -13.68
N ASP A 155 -3.07 -11.01 -14.46
CA ASP A 155 -3.85 -12.17 -14.92
C ASP A 155 -3.20 -13.45 -14.38
N PRO A 156 -3.74 -14.05 -13.31
CA PRO A 156 -3.16 -15.26 -12.73
C PRO A 156 -3.32 -16.50 -13.63
N ALA A 157 -4.28 -16.50 -14.57
CA ALA A 157 -4.66 -17.68 -15.34
C ALA A 157 -4.19 -17.65 -16.79
N GLY A 158 -3.60 -16.54 -17.25
CA GLY A 158 -3.14 -16.36 -18.63
C GLY A 158 -4.26 -16.35 -19.68
N GLY A 159 -5.49 -16.04 -19.26
CA GLY A 159 -6.71 -16.09 -20.07
C GLY A 159 -7.34 -14.74 -20.42
N ASN A 160 -6.61 -13.63 -20.22
CA ASN A 160 -7.09 -12.25 -20.31
C ASN A 160 -8.10 -11.84 -19.22
N ASN A 161 -8.13 -12.54 -18.08
CA ASN A 161 -9.00 -12.23 -16.95
C ASN A 161 -8.28 -11.30 -15.96
N TYR A 162 -7.93 -10.10 -16.43
CA TYR A 162 -7.14 -9.17 -15.65
C TYR A 162 -7.90 -8.58 -14.46
N SER A 163 -7.24 -8.54 -13.31
CA SER A 163 -7.72 -7.87 -12.09
C SER A 163 -6.59 -7.12 -11.41
N CYS A 164 -6.95 -6.10 -10.65
CA CYS A 164 -6.06 -5.43 -9.69
C CYS A 164 -6.38 -5.98 -8.30
N TYR A 165 -5.41 -6.65 -7.66
CA TYR A 165 -5.62 -7.28 -6.35
C TYR A 165 -5.34 -6.31 -5.21
N LYS A 166 -6.15 -6.37 -4.16
CA LYS A 166 -5.98 -5.57 -2.94
C LYS A 166 -5.05 -6.29 -1.99
N ILE A 167 -4.13 -5.56 -1.37
CA ILE A 167 -3.06 -6.14 -0.54
C ILE A 167 -2.86 -5.25 0.68
N VAL A 168 -2.70 -5.85 1.87
CA VAL A 168 -2.18 -5.12 3.03
C VAL A 168 -0.66 -5.06 2.89
N ALA A 169 -0.17 -3.89 2.50
CA ALA A 169 1.25 -3.64 2.24
C ALA A 169 2.06 -3.44 3.53
N THR A 170 1.45 -2.84 4.56
CA THR A 170 2.08 -2.60 5.86
C THR A 170 1.03 -2.54 6.96
N ILE A 171 1.36 -3.12 8.10
CA ILE A 171 0.63 -3.05 9.37
C ILE A 171 1.48 -2.21 10.30
N LEU A 172 0.94 -1.10 10.82
CA LEU A 172 1.66 -0.19 11.73
C LEU A 172 1.36 -0.53 13.19
#